data_AF-A0A7S1GVT5-F1
#
_entry.id   AF-A0A7S1GVT5-F1
#
_cell.length_a   1.000
_cell.length_b   1.000
_cell.length_c   1.000
_cell.angle_alpha   90.00
_cell.angle_beta   90.00
_cell.angle_gamma   90.00
#
_symmetry.space_group_name_H-M   'P 1'
#
loop_
_entity.id
_entity.type
_entity.pdbx_description
1 polymer ?
#
loop_
_entity_poly.entity_id
_entity_poly.type
_entity_poly.pdbx_seq_one_letter_code
_entity_poly.pdbx_strand_id
1 'polypeptide(L)'
;VFITTDPAIKALADLKGKDLSFGSPSSTSGHLMPRSFLLQAGLNPEKDFKHLAFSGAHDATVAAVAAGKVQAGALNISVWEKLVADGKVDTAKVRVFYTTPTFYDYNWSVHADMPAALRDKIAQAFLALSRDTAEGKEILELQRATRFVPTQP
;
A
#
# COMPACT_ATOMS: atom_id res chain seq x y z
N VAL A 1 -1.67 -1.31 5.58
CA VAL A 1 -2.24 -0.87 6.88
C VAL A 1 -3.66 -0.40 6.69
N PHE A 2 -4.48 -0.49 7.74
CA PHE A 2 -5.77 0.18 7.82
C PHE A 2 -5.66 1.39 8.75
N ILE A 3 -6.23 2.50 8.32
CA ILE A 3 -6.21 3.78 9.02
C ILE A 3 -7.63 4.25 9.33
N THR A 4 -7.77 5.09 10.36
CA THR A 4 -9.05 5.67 10.77
C THR A 4 -8.83 6.99 11.52
N THR A 5 -9.86 7.84 11.53
CA THR A 5 -10.01 8.98 12.46
C THR A 5 -10.96 8.67 13.61
N ASP A 6 -11.71 7.56 13.55
CA ASP A 6 -12.72 7.20 14.53
C ASP A 6 -12.07 6.49 15.74
N PRO A 7 -12.16 7.05 16.97
CA PRO A 7 -11.62 6.41 18.16
C PRO A 7 -12.36 5.11 18.54
N ALA A 8 -13.57 4.89 18.03
CA ALA A 8 -14.33 3.68 18.28
C ALA A 8 -13.84 2.46 17.45
N ILE A 9 -13.13 2.69 16.34
CA ILE A 9 -12.63 1.61 15.47
C ILE A 9 -11.28 1.10 15.99
N LYS A 10 -11.24 -0.07 16.62
CA LYS A 10 -10.03 -0.64 17.24
C LYS A 10 -9.57 -1.93 16.58
N ALA A 11 -10.47 -2.65 15.91
CA ALA A 11 -10.19 -3.87 15.17
C ALA A 11 -10.94 -3.90 13.85
N LEU A 12 -10.60 -4.84 12.96
CA LEU A 12 -11.29 -5.00 11.68
C LEU A 12 -12.80 -5.20 11.88
N ALA A 13 -13.22 -5.98 12.88
CA ALA A 13 -14.63 -6.25 13.21
C ALA A 13 -15.47 -4.97 13.40
N ASP A 14 -14.87 -3.89 13.89
CA ASP A 14 -15.54 -2.60 14.15
C ASP A 14 -15.90 -1.85 12.85
N LEU A 15 -15.42 -2.33 11.70
CA LEU A 15 -15.73 -1.78 10.38
C LEU A 15 -17.11 -2.19 9.86
N LYS A 16 -17.80 -3.13 10.53
CA LYS A 16 -19.15 -3.53 10.14
C LYS A 16 -20.11 -2.34 10.17
N GLY A 17 -20.82 -2.12 9.07
CA GLY A 17 -21.75 -1.02 8.86
C GLY A 17 -21.09 0.34 8.70
N LYS A 18 -19.76 0.40 8.52
CA LYS A 18 -19.00 1.63 8.31
C LYS A 18 -18.74 1.87 6.83
N ASP A 19 -18.25 3.07 6.54
CA ASP A 19 -17.78 3.50 5.24
C ASP A 19 -16.26 3.28 5.16
N LEU A 20 -15.83 2.51 4.16
CA LEU A 20 -14.43 2.16 3.93
C LEU A 20 -14.01 2.59 2.53
N SER A 21 -12.82 3.18 2.41
CA SER A 21 -12.17 3.42 1.13
C SER A 21 -10.97 2.51 0.91
N PHE A 22 -11.01 1.71 -0.15
CA PHE A 22 -9.81 1.11 -0.71
C PHE A 22 -9.02 2.12 -1.56
N GLY A 23 -7.82 1.74 -1.96
CA GLY A 23 -7.01 2.45 -2.95
C GLY A 23 -7.57 2.30 -4.37
N SER A 24 -6.70 1.94 -5.33
CA SER A 24 -7.14 1.52 -6.67
C SER A 24 -7.74 0.11 -6.65
N PRO A 25 -8.75 -0.21 -7.48
CA PRO A 25 -9.21 -1.58 -7.70
C PRO A 25 -8.10 -2.57 -8.10
N SER A 26 -7.06 -2.10 -8.80
CA SER A 26 -5.90 -2.92 -9.20
C SER A 26 -4.80 -3.01 -8.13
N SER A 27 -4.97 -2.35 -6.98
CA SER A 27 -3.93 -2.28 -5.95
C SER A 27 -3.86 -3.57 -5.12
N THR A 28 -2.66 -4.14 -5.00
CA THR A 28 -2.41 -5.27 -4.09
C THR A 28 -2.57 -4.84 -2.63
N SER A 29 -1.80 -3.85 -2.17
CA SER A 29 -1.77 -3.40 -0.77
C SER A 29 -2.88 -2.41 -0.38
N GLY A 30 -3.53 -1.78 -1.35
CA GLY A 30 -4.65 -0.85 -1.13
C GLY A 30 -6.02 -1.48 -1.35
N HIS A 31 -6.12 -2.68 -1.92
CA HIS A 31 -7.39 -3.37 -2.17
C HIS A 31 -7.31 -4.88 -1.99
N LEU A 32 -6.57 -5.60 -2.85
CA LEU A 32 -6.65 -7.07 -2.94
C LEU A 32 -6.33 -7.76 -1.61
N MET A 33 -5.20 -7.40 -0.99
CA MET A 33 -4.77 -7.99 0.27
C MET A 33 -5.61 -7.49 1.45
N PRO A 34 -5.86 -6.17 1.63
CA PRO A 34 -6.84 -5.70 2.61
C PRO A 34 -8.19 -6.43 2.56
N ARG A 35 -8.73 -6.64 1.36
CA ARG A 35 -9.99 -7.38 1.13
C ARG A 35 -9.89 -8.84 1.56
N SER A 36 -8.81 -9.53 1.22
CA SER A 36 -8.54 -10.89 1.67
C SER A 36 -8.52 -11.00 3.20
N PHE A 37 -7.85 -10.06 3.88
CA PHE A 37 -7.78 -10.05 5.35
C PHE A 37 -9.11 -9.69 6.02
N LEU A 38 -9.94 -8.85 5.40
CA LEU A 38 -11.31 -8.62 5.88
C LEU A 38 -12.14 -9.90 5.80
N LEU A 39 -12.07 -10.62 4.68
CA LEU A 39 -12.78 -11.89 4.50
C LEU A 39 -12.34 -12.94 5.53
N GLN A 40 -11.03 -13.05 5.79
CA GLN A 40 -10.48 -13.92 6.83
C GLN A 40 -10.96 -13.54 8.24
N ALA A 41 -11.18 -12.24 8.48
CA ALA A 41 -11.76 -11.73 9.72
C ALA A 41 -13.30 -11.86 9.80
N GLY A 42 -13.93 -12.54 8.84
CA GLY A 42 -15.38 -12.75 8.81
C GLY A 42 -16.18 -11.53 8.35
N LEU A 43 -15.53 -10.53 7.75
CA LEU A 43 -16.18 -9.35 7.16
C LEU A 43 -16.22 -9.48 5.65
N ASN A 44 -17.41 -9.54 5.09
CA ASN A 44 -17.63 -9.51 3.64
C ASN A 44 -17.73 -8.05 3.16
N PRO A 45 -16.77 -7.53 2.38
CA PRO A 45 -16.78 -6.12 2.00
C PRO A 45 -17.98 -5.69 1.15
N GLU A 46 -18.64 -6.63 0.49
CA GLU A 46 -19.79 -6.39 -0.38
C GLU A 46 -21.12 -6.38 0.38
N LYS A 47 -21.14 -6.88 1.62
CA LYS A 47 -22.37 -7.05 2.41
C LYS A 47 -22.34 -6.32 3.74
N ASP A 48 -21.18 -6.28 4.37
CA ASP A 48 -21.06 -5.83 5.76
C ASP A 48 -20.70 -4.34 5.87
N PHE A 49 -20.36 -3.66 4.78
CA PHE A 49 -20.05 -2.21 4.79
C PHE A 49 -21.26 -1.40 4.34
N LYS A 50 -21.44 -0.21 4.90
CA LYS A 50 -22.50 0.69 4.49
C LYS A 50 -22.20 1.28 3.11
N HIS A 51 -20.98 1.80 2.95
CA HIS A 51 -20.45 2.21 1.65
C HIS A 51 -19.01 1.72 1.48
N LEU A 52 -18.73 1.15 0.30
CA LEU A 52 -17.38 0.78 -0.11
C LEU A 52 -16.96 1.67 -1.28
N ALA A 53 -15.86 2.40 -1.10
CA ALA A 53 -15.32 3.33 -2.08
C ALA A 53 -13.93 2.88 -2.58
N PHE A 54 -13.55 3.41 -3.74
CA PHE A 54 -12.20 3.32 -4.28
C PHE A 54 -11.67 4.72 -4.51
N SER A 55 -10.61 5.08 -3.80
CA SER A 55 -9.97 6.40 -3.91
C SER A 55 -9.03 6.52 -5.11
N GLY A 56 -8.62 5.40 -5.71
CA GLY A 56 -7.73 5.35 -6.87
C GLY A 56 -6.23 5.44 -6.53
N ALA A 57 -5.86 6.04 -5.40
CA ALA A 57 -4.46 6.19 -4.98
C ALA A 57 -4.32 6.19 -3.44
N HIS A 58 -3.13 5.86 -2.96
CA HIS A 58 -2.87 5.72 -1.52
C HIS A 58 -2.97 7.06 -0.76
N ASP A 59 -2.42 8.14 -1.32
CA ASP A 59 -2.55 9.49 -0.79
C ASP A 59 -4.01 9.97 -0.78
N ALA A 60 -4.78 9.66 -1.83
CA ALA A 60 -6.21 9.92 -1.90
C ALA A 60 -6.99 9.13 -0.84
N THR A 61 -6.57 7.88 -0.51
CA THR A 61 -7.14 7.11 0.61
C THR A 61 -6.95 7.84 1.93
N VAL A 62 -5.73 8.32 2.20
CA VAL A 62 -5.44 9.08 3.42
C VAL A 62 -6.27 10.36 3.48
N ALA A 63 -6.31 11.11 2.38
CA ALA A 63 -7.08 12.36 2.30
C ALA A 63 -8.59 12.13 2.55
N ALA A 64 -9.16 11.04 2.03
CA ALA A 64 -10.57 10.70 2.25
C ALA A 64 -10.87 10.40 3.73
N VAL A 65 -9.99 9.66 4.40
CA VAL A 65 -10.10 9.35 5.83
C VAL A 65 -9.90 10.59 6.69
N ALA A 66 -8.86 11.38 6.40
CA ALA A 66 -8.54 12.61 7.12
C ALA A 66 -9.66 13.65 7.02
N ALA A 67 -10.34 13.73 5.88
CA ALA A 67 -11.48 14.61 5.65
C ALA A 67 -12.80 14.06 6.21
N GLY A 68 -12.81 12.87 6.82
CA GLY A 68 -14.03 12.24 7.35
C GLY A 68 -15.04 11.82 6.28
N LYS A 69 -14.62 11.72 5.00
CA LYS A 69 -15.50 11.23 3.91
C LYS A 69 -15.80 9.74 4.05
N VAL A 70 -14.89 9.01 4.68
CA VAL A 70 -15.02 7.60 5.08
C VAL A 70 -14.44 7.44 6.48
N GLN A 71 -14.90 6.45 7.23
CA GLN A 71 -14.41 6.21 8.60
C GLN A 71 -13.10 5.44 8.62
N ALA A 72 -12.80 4.66 7.58
CA ALA A 72 -11.55 3.93 7.47
C ALA A 72 -11.05 3.85 6.03
N GLY A 73 -9.77 3.51 5.88
CA GLY A 73 -9.19 3.20 4.57
C GLY A 73 -7.99 2.28 4.67
N ALA A 74 -7.60 1.68 3.54
CA ALA A 74 -6.46 0.77 3.47
C ALA A 74 -5.43 1.22 2.43
N LEU A 75 -4.15 1.19 2.80
CA LEU A 75 -3.04 1.61 1.95
C LEU A 75 -1.73 0.86 2.25
N ASN A 76 -0.77 0.99 1.34
CA ASN A 76 0.59 0.51 1.52
C ASN A 76 1.28 1.18 2.73
N ILE A 77 1.98 0.39 3.54
CA ILE A 77 2.63 0.86 4.77
C ILE A 77 3.78 1.85 4.50
N SER A 78 4.60 1.61 3.48
CA SER A 78 5.71 2.49 3.12
C SER A 78 5.23 3.84 2.53
N VAL A 79 4.03 3.87 1.96
CA VAL A 79 3.38 5.14 1.58
C VAL A 79 2.86 5.87 2.81
N TRP A 80 2.20 5.17 3.73
CA TRP A 80 1.76 5.75 5.01
C TRP A 80 2.94 6.39 5.77
N GLU A 81 4.02 5.62 5.97
CA GLU A 81 5.22 6.09 6.69
C GLU A 81 5.85 7.30 6.00
N LYS A 82 5.93 7.30 4.67
CA LYS A 82 6.42 8.47 3.92
C LYS A 82 5.54 9.70 4.15
N LEU A 83 4.23 9.56 4.07
CA LEU A 83 3.32 10.69 4.26
C LEU A 83 3.39 11.24 5.69
N VAL A 84 3.60 10.39 6.69
CA VAL A 84 3.84 10.81 8.08
C VAL A 84 5.18 11.54 8.21
N ALA A 85 6.26 10.97 7.66
CA ALA A 85 7.60 11.58 7.70
C ALA A 85 7.64 12.93 6.97
N ASP A 86 6.91 13.07 5.87
CA ASP A 86 6.77 14.31 5.10
C ASP A 86 5.84 15.34 5.78
N GLY A 87 5.26 15.03 6.95
CA GLY A 87 4.31 15.92 7.65
C GLY A 87 2.96 16.10 6.94
N LYS A 88 2.64 15.23 5.97
CA LYS A 88 1.40 15.27 5.18
C LYS A 88 0.22 14.60 5.88
N VAL A 89 0.45 14.02 7.05
CA VAL A 89 -0.57 13.39 7.88
C VAL A 89 -0.41 13.82 9.33
N ASP A 90 -1.49 14.34 9.89
CA ASP A 90 -1.61 14.58 11.32
C ASP A 90 -1.95 13.26 12.03
N THR A 91 -0.93 12.64 12.64
CA THR A 91 -1.06 11.34 13.31
C THR A 91 -1.84 11.40 14.64
N ALA A 92 -2.10 12.61 15.16
CA ALA A 92 -3.02 12.79 16.28
C ALA A 92 -4.49 12.63 15.84
N LYS A 93 -4.76 12.78 14.54
CA LYS A 93 -6.11 12.65 13.95
C LYS A 93 -6.29 11.34 13.19
N VAL A 94 -5.36 11.00 12.31
CA VAL A 94 -5.40 9.78 11.51
C VAL A 94 -4.40 8.79 12.06
N ARG A 95 -4.85 7.60 12.44
CA ARG A 95 -3.98 6.56 13.01
C ARG A 95 -4.13 5.25 12.28
N VAL A 96 -3.06 4.46 12.28
CA VAL A 96 -3.14 3.03 11.95
C VAL A 96 -3.82 2.30 13.12
N PHE A 97 -4.82 1.48 12.82
CA PHE A 97 -5.47 0.63 13.83
C PHE A 97 -5.27 -0.86 13.56
N TYR A 98 -4.87 -1.23 12.34
CA TYR A 98 -4.55 -2.61 11.99
C TYR A 98 -3.45 -2.67 10.93
N THR A 99 -2.47 -3.54 11.16
CA THR A 99 -1.41 -3.89 10.21
C THR A 99 -1.60 -5.35 9.81
N THR A 100 -1.68 -5.59 8.51
CA THR A 100 -1.86 -6.94 7.96
C THR A 100 -0.60 -7.78 8.19
N PRO A 101 -0.69 -9.13 8.16
CA PRO A 101 0.45 -9.97 7.85
C PRO A 101 1.18 -9.53 6.58
N THR A 102 2.45 -9.89 6.45
CA THR A 102 3.29 -9.55 5.29
C THR A 102 2.88 -10.32 4.04
N PHE A 103 3.05 -9.69 2.88
CA PHE A 103 2.85 -10.28 1.56
C PHE A 103 3.78 -9.60 0.55
N TYR A 104 3.98 -10.25 -0.61
CA TYR A 104 4.71 -9.64 -1.72
C TYR A 104 3.83 -8.61 -2.44
N ASP A 105 4.40 -7.46 -2.77
CA ASP A 105 3.68 -6.32 -3.36
C ASP A 105 4.36 -5.87 -4.66
N TYR A 106 5.35 -4.98 -4.58
CA TYR A 106 5.99 -4.42 -5.76
C TYR A 106 7.07 -5.32 -6.35
N ASN A 107 7.05 -5.46 -7.67
CA ASN A 107 8.13 -6.03 -8.46
C ASN A 107 8.30 -5.24 -9.78
N TRP A 108 9.47 -5.36 -10.39
CA TRP A 108 9.67 -4.93 -11.77
C TRP A 108 9.30 -6.07 -12.71
N SER A 109 8.50 -5.75 -13.73
CA SER A 109 8.06 -6.68 -14.76
C SER A 109 8.42 -6.13 -16.14
N VAL A 110 8.77 -7.02 -17.07
CA VAL A 110 9.00 -6.70 -18.48
C VAL A 110 8.05 -7.52 -19.35
N HIS A 111 7.79 -7.05 -20.57
CA HIS A 111 6.96 -7.80 -21.52
C HIS A 111 7.56 -9.17 -21.84
N ALA A 112 6.71 -10.18 -22.04
CA ALA A 112 7.14 -11.55 -22.31
C ALA A 112 7.99 -11.67 -23.59
N ASP A 113 7.68 -10.86 -24.60
CA ASP A 113 8.38 -10.85 -25.90
C ASP A 113 9.70 -10.06 -25.89
N MET A 114 10.07 -9.44 -24.78
CA MET A 114 11.35 -8.73 -24.71
C MET A 114 12.51 -9.72 -24.93
N PRO A 115 13.48 -9.42 -25.84
CA PRO A 115 14.60 -10.32 -26.11
C PRO A 115 15.34 -10.71 -24.83
N ALA A 116 15.66 -12.00 -24.67
CA ALA A 116 16.25 -12.52 -23.43
C ALA A 116 17.50 -11.75 -22.99
N ALA A 117 18.41 -11.47 -23.94
CA ALA A 117 19.61 -10.68 -23.67
C ALA A 117 19.33 -9.27 -23.12
N LEU A 118 18.24 -8.63 -23.55
CA LEU A 118 17.83 -7.33 -23.03
C LEU A 118 17.21 -7.46 -21.62
N ARG A 119 16.40 -8.49 -21.38
CA ARG A 119 15.85 -8.78 -20.04
C ARG A 119 16.96 -8.98 -19.03
N ASP A 120 17.97 -9.78 -19.39
CA ASP A 120 19.12 -10.07 -18.53
C ASP A 120 19.94 -8.81 -18.26
N LYS A 121 20.17 -7.98 -19.29
CA LYS A 121 20.89 -6.69 -19.13
C LYS A 121 20.15 -5.74 -18.20
N ILE A 122 18.83 -5.63 -18.30
CA ILE A 122 18.01 -4.79 -17.41
C ILE A 122 18.06 -5.35 -15.98
N ALA A 123 17.85 -6.66 -15.80
CA ALA A 123 17.90 -7.29 -14.48
C ALA A 123 19.26 -7.06 -13.81
N GLN A 124 20.36 -7.28 -14.54
CA GLN A 124 21.71 -7.01 -14.06
C GLN A 124 21.92 -5.55 -13.68
N ALA A 125 21.39 -4.60 -14.48
CA ALA A 125 21.49 -3.17 -14.15
C ALA A 125 20.80 -2.81 -12.83
N PHE A 126 19.60 -3.34 -12.58
CA PHE A 126 18.90 -3.15 -11.30
C PHE A 126 19.64 -3.80 -10.12
N LEU A 127 20.17 -5.01 -10.32
CA LEU A 127 20.90 -5.75 -9.28
C LEU A 127 22.28 -5.15 -8.95
N ALA A 128 22.88 -4.42 -9.90
CA ALA A 128 24.16 -3.75 -9.71
C ALA A 128 24.05 -2.38 -9.01
N LEU A 129 22.84 -1.84 -8.81
CA LEU A 129 22.66 -0.58 -8.09
C LEU A 129 23.20 -0.70 -6.66
N SER A 130 24.13 0.19 -6.31
CA SER A 130 24.74 0.27 -4.97
C SER A 130 24.60 1.68 -4.40
N ARG A 131 24.34 1.75 -3.08
CA ARG A 131 24.35 3.01 -2.31
C ARG A 131 25.75 3.61 -2.15
N ASP A 132 26.80 2.88 -2.54
CA ASP A 132 28.18 3.36 -2.53
C ASP A 132 28.50 4.26 -3.73
N THR A 133 27.62 4.27 -4.74
CA THR A 133 27.68 5.19 -5.90
C THR A 133 26.66 6.30 -5.73
N ALA A 134 26.98 7.52 -6.18
CA ALA A 134 26.08 8.67 -6.04
C ALA A 134 24.74 8.42 -6.76
N GLU A 135 24.80 7.96 -8.00
CA GLU A 135 23.65 7.67 -8.85
C GLU A 135 22.85 6.48 -8.30
N GLY A 136 23.53 5.41 -7.87
CA GLY A 136 22.86 4.24 -7.29
C GLY A 136 22.16 4.58 -5.98
N LYS A 137 22.79 5.40 -5.12
CA LYS A 137 22.18 5.91 -3.89
C LYS A 137 20.92 6.74 -4.18
N GLU A 138 21.01 7.69 -5.11
CA GLU A 138 19.87 8.54 -5.50
C GLU A 138 18.69 7.70 -6.00
N ILE A 139 18.94 6.77 -6.93
CA ILE A 139 17.89 5.89 -7.49
C ILE A 139 17.26 5.03 -6.38
N LEU A 140 18.08 4.40 -5.53
CA LEU A 140 17.59 3.54 -4.44
C LEU A 140 16.78 4.33 -3.40
N GLU A 141 17.18 5.56 -3.08
CA GLU A 141 16.46 6.44 -2.16
C GLU A 141 15.10 6.87 -2.71
N LEU A 142 15.01 7.17 -4.02
CA LEU A 142 13.72 7.42 -4.69
C LEU A 142 12.76 6.23 -4.58
N GLN A 143 13.31 5.01 -4.59
CA GLN A 143 12.55 3.77 -4.45
C GLN A 143 12.32 3.36 -2.99
N ARG A 144 12.92 4.07 -2.03
CA ARG A 144 12.96 3.69 -0.59
C ARG A 144 13.49 2.26 -0.39
N ALA A 145 14.46 1.88 -1.20
CA ALA A 145 15.09 0.56 -1.17
C ALA A 145 16.56 0.68 -0.75
N THR A 146 17.12 -0.38 -0.19
CA THR A 146 18.57 -0.48 0.05
C THR A 146 19.31 -1.20 -1.06
N ARG A 147 18.60 -2.05 -1.81
CA ARG A 147 19.05 -2.78 -3.00
C ARG A 147 17.84 -3.40 -3.69
N PHE A 148 18.00 -3.81 -4.95
CA PHE A 148 17.08 -4.74 -5.59
C PHE A 148 17.50 -6.19 -5.34
N VAL A 149 16.53 -7.10 -5.37
CA VAL A 149 16.76 -8.55 -5.24
C VAL A 149 16.08 -9.30 -6.38
N PRO A 150 16.60 -10.47 -6.79
CA PRO A 150 15.90 -11.32 -7.74
C PRO A 150 14.53 -11.74 -7.20
N THR A 151 13.56 -11.92 -8.09
CA THR A 151 12.24 -12.48 -7.78
C THR A 151 11.87 -13.52 -8.83
N GLN A 152 10.95 -14.42 -8.48
CA GLN A 152 10.39 -15.44 -9.37
C GLN A 152 8.86 -15.40 -9.29
N PRO A 153 8.15 -15.72 -10.40
CA PRO A 153 6.69 -15.84 -10.39
C PRO A 153 6.17 -16.92 -9.43
#